data_AF-A0A117KTN4-F1
#
_entry.id   AF-A0A117KTN4-F1
#
_cell.length_a   1.000
_cell.length_b   1.000
_cell.length_c   1.000
_cell.angle_alpha   90.00
_cell.angle_beta   90.00
_cell.angle_gamma   90.00
#
_symmetry.space_group_name_H-M   'P 1'
#
loop_
_entity.id
_entity.type
_entity.pdbx_description
1 polymer ?
#
loop_
_entity_poly.entity_id
_entity_poly.type
_entity_poly.pdbx_seq_one_letter_code
_entity_poly.pdbx_strand_id
1 'polypeptide(L)'
;MNHHEVATAGQVELDFKPKTLVDVGDAFYLYKFAAKNIAAMHGLYATFMPKPLYLDNASGMHTHQSLWKGEPFSGEAVFADPDDEYMLSQKARYYIGGLLYHAKALTALCAPTVNSYKRLVPGFEAPIYICWSPRNRSALVRVPMYVKKPSAIRVEYRGVDPSCNPYLAITAQLAAGLDGIKKKIDPGDPLLEDVYELTPAQKRELGVGELPTTLRDAIDHLASDELMQEVLGSHIFDAFMELKIDEWNQYCLY
;
A
#
# COMPACT_ATOMS: atom_id res chain seq x y z
N MET A 1 16.00 2.71 10.04
CA MET A 1 15.88 2.10 11.39
C MET A 1 15.81 0.60 11.17
N ASN A 2 16.09 -0.24 12.16
CA ASN A 2 15.74 -1.66 12.07
C ASN A 2 15.21 -2.13 13.43
N HIS A 3 14.37 -3.16 13.39
CA HIS A 3 13.89 -3.82 14.59
C HIS A 3 13.34 -5.21 14.27
N HIS A 4 13.23 -6.03 15.31
CA HIS A 4 12.43 -7.25 15.23
C HIS A 4 10.96 -6.86 15.11
N GLU A 5 10.23 -7.59 14.28
CA GLU A 5 8.80 -7.41 14.03
C GLU A 5 7.98 -8.41 14.84
N VAL A 6 6.65 -8.34 14.72
CA VAL A 6 5.72 -9.05 15.62
C VAL A 6 5.77 -10.57 15.45
N ALA A 7 5.95 -11.08 14.23
CA ALA A 7 5.80 -12.53 14.00
C ALA A 7 6.92 -13.36 14.63
N THR A 8 6.55 -14.58 15.05
CA THR A 8 7.39 -15.46 15.88
C THR A 8 8.56 -16.08 15.12
N ALA A 9 8.51 -16.13 13.79
CA ALA A 9 9.54 -16.75 12.95
C ALA A 9 10.63 -15.78 12.48
N GLY A 10 11.10 -14.93 13.38
CA GLY A 10 12.23 -14.03 13.12
C GLY A 10 11.93 -12.94 12.10
N GLN A 11 10.73 -12.35 12.16
CA GLN A 11 10.35 -11.24 11.29
C GLN A 11 11.19 -10.00 11.64
N VAL A 12 11.69 -9.30 10.61
CA VAL A 12 12.54 -8.12 10.76
C VAL A 12 12.10 -7.05 9.77
N GLU A 13 12.10 -5.80 10.24
CA GLU A 13 11.89 -4.61 9.42
C GLU A 13 13.18 -3.79 9.32
N LEU A 14 13.42 -3.24 8.13
CA LEU A 14 14.49 -2.27 7.88
C LEU A 14 13.96 -1.13 7.04
N ASP A 15 13.91 0.06 7.65
CA ASP A 15 13.56 1.30 6.98
C ASP A 15 14.79 1.94 6.35
N PHE A 16 14.71 2.21 5.06
CA PHE A 16 15.64 3.09 4.37
C PHE A 16 15.08 4.51 4.23
N LYS A 17 15.98 5.48 4.06
CA LYS A 17 15.59 6.89 3.89
C LYS A 17 14.69 7.06 2.65
N PRO A 18 13.74 8.02 2.67
CA PRO A 18 12.94 8.33 1.49
C PRO A 18 13.80 8.66 0.27
N LYS A 19 13.28 8.31 -0.90
CA LYS A 19 13.96 8.41 -2.20
C LYS A 19 12.97 8.86 -3.27
N THR A 20 13.48 9.25 -4.44
CA THR A 20 12.65 9.51 -5.62
C THR A 20 12.06 8.19 -6.16
N LEU A 21 11.08 8.27 -7.06
CA LEU A 21 10.28 7.11 -7.51
C LEU A 21 11.12 5.97 -8.10
N VAL A 22 12.12 6.27 -8.92
CA VAL A 22 12.98 5.23 -9.52
C VAL A 22 13.97 4.71 -8.47
N ASP A 23 14.64 5.62 -7.77
CA ASP A 23 15.64 5.28 -6.75
C ASP A 23 15.08 4.39 -5.63
N VAL A 24 13.81 4.59 -5.26
CA VAL A 24 13.15 3.79 -4.21
C VAL A 24 12.84 2.38 -4.70
N GLY A 25 12.48 2.21 -5.97
CA GLY A 25 12.30 0.89 -6.59
C GLY A 25 13.61 0.11 -6.67
N ASP A 26 14.69 0.77 -7.07
CA ASP A 26 16.04 0.20 -7.11
C ASP A 26 16.50 -0.21 -5.70
N ALA A 27 16.30 0.68 -4.72
CA ALA A 27 16.65 0.40 -3.33
C ALA A 27 15.89 -0.80 -2.76
N PHE A 28 14.61 -0.98 -3.14
CA PHE A 28 13.82 -2.13 -2.70
C PHE A 28 14.36 -3.45 -3.26
N TYR A 29 14.70 -3.51 -4.55
CA TYR A 29 15.30 -4.71 -5.14
C TYR A 29 16.68 -5.01 -4.55
N LEU A 30 17.51 -3.98 -4.36
CA LEU A 30 18.81 -4.13 -3.73
C LEU A 30 18.68 -4.65 -2.29
N TYR A 31 17.69 -4.15 -1.54
CA TYR A 31 17.39 -4.65 -0.20
C TYR A 31 17.01 -6.13 -0.21
N LYS A 32 16.06 -6.55 -1.07
CA LYS A 32 15.66 -7.96 -1.18
C LYS A 32 16.83 -8.86 -1.57
N PHE A 33 17.66 -8.40 -2.52
CA PHE A 33 18.85 -9.12 -2.95
C PHE A 33 19.86 -9.26 -1.81
N ALA A 34 20.21 -8.16 -1.13
CA ALA A 34 21.17 -8.17 -0.04
C ALA A 34 20.68 -9.02 1.14
N ALA A 35 19.42 -8.85 1.56
CA ALA A 35 18.83 -9.60 2.66
C ALA A 35 18.86 -11.12 2.41
N LYS A 36 18.50 -11.55 1.20
CA LYS A 36 18.53 -12.97 0.81
C LYS A 36 19.95 -13.54 0.81
N ASN A 37 20.91 -12.83 0.23
CA ASN A 37 22.29 -13.30 0.15
C ASN A 37 22.97 -13.32 1.52
N ILE A 38 22.79 -12.28 2.33
CA ILE A 38 23.33 -12.24 3.69
C ILE A 38 22.72 -13.35 4.54
N ALA A 39 21.40 -13.55 4.49
CA ALA A 39 20.76 -14.67 5.19
C ALA A 39 21.35 -16.02 4.75
N ALA A 40 21.52 -16.24 3.45
CA ALA A 40 22.11 -17.47 2.91
C ALA A 40 23.56 -17.68 3.40
N MET A 41 24.37 -16.63 3.48
CA MET A 41 25.74 -16.70 4.04
C MET A 41 25.75 -17.13 5.52
N HIS A 42 24.66 -16.92 6.24
CA HIS A 42 24.47 -17.35 7.62
C HIS A 42 23.67 -18.66 7.75
N GLY A 43 23.42 -19.38 6.65
CA GLY A 43 22.66 -20.63 6.66
C GLY A 43 21.16 -20.44 6.92
N LEU A 44 20.64 -19.23 6.70
CA LEU A 44 19.22 -18.86 6.87
C LEU A 44 18.55 -18.63 5.51
N TYR A 45 17.22 -18.66 5.48
CA TYR A 45 16.42 -18.33 4.30
C TYR A 45 15.55 -17.11 4.56
N ALA A 46 15.90 -15.95 3.97
CA ALA A 46 15.06 -14.76 4.02
C ALA A 46 13.96 -14.83 2.95
N THR A 47 12.71 -14.70 3.38
CA THR A 47 11.55 -14.66 2.49
C THR A 47 10.83 -13.32 2.56
N PHE A 48 10.31 -12.90 1.42
CA PHE A 48 9.43 -11.73 1.27
C PHE A 48 8.03 -12.16 0.86
N MET A 49 7.66 -13.40 1.20
CA MET A 49 6.31 -13.93 1.05
C MET A 49 5.36 -13.15 1.97
N PRO A 50 4.17 -12.71 1.51
CA PRO A 50 3.27 -11.91 2.33
C PRO A 50 2.81 -12.59 3.61
N LYS A 51 2.45 -13.88 3.53
CA LYS A 51 1.96 -14.68 4.66
C LYS A 51 2.61 -16.07 4.64
N PRO A 52 3.84 -16.21 5.15
CA PRO A 52 4.54 -17.50 5.18
C PRO A 52 3.97 -18.44 6.24
N LEU A 53 3.38 -17.90 7.33
CA LEU A 53 2.84 -18.68 8.45
C LEU A 53 1.35 -18.39 8.67
N TYR A 54 0.60 -19.46 8.96
CA TYR A 54 -0.80 -19.40 9.34
C TYR A 54 -0.95 -18.86 10.78
N LEU A 55 -1.93 -17.99 11.01
CA LEU A 55 -2.24 -17.36 12.31
C LEU A 55 -1.10 -16.59 13.00
N ASP A 56 -0.06 -16.22 12.27
CA ASP A 56 1.00 -15.31 12.76
C ASP A 56 1.01 -14.01 11.94
N ASN A 57 1.73 -12.98 12.37
CA ASN A 57 1.80 -11.71 11.65
C ASN A 57 2.36 -11.88 10.21
N ALA A 58 1.96 -10.96 9.34
CA ALA A 58 2.27 -10.97 7.91
C ALA A 58 3.32 -9.91 7.57
N SER A 59 3.97 -10.05 6.41
CA SER A 59 4.91 -9.06 5.88
C SER A 59 4.21 -8.09 4.94
N GLY A 60 4.21 -6.81 5.29
CA GLY A 60 3.80 -5.69 4.43
C GLY A 60 4.99 -4.98 3.79
N MET A 61 4.70 -4.06 2.88
CA MET A 61 5.65 -3.10 2.34
C MET A 61 5.01 -1.72 2.35
N HIS A 62 4.83 -1.12 3.54
CA HIS A 62 4.12 0.15 3.65
C HIS A 62 4.85 1.23 2.84
N THR A 63 4.12 1.93 1.97
CA THR A 63 4.71 2.97 1.13
C THR A 63 4.42 4.34 1.75
N HIS A 64 5.48 5.08 2.07
CA HIS A 64 5.37 6.45 2.53
C HIS A 64 5.58 7.41 1.35
N GLN A 65 4.57 8.23 1.08
CA GLN A 65 4.49 9.08 -0.10
C GLN A 65 4.34 10.55 0.30
N SER A 66 5.11 11.42 -0.34
CA SER A 66 5.05 12.87 -0.17
C SER A 66 5.28 13.54 -1.52
N LEU A 67 4.47 14.52 -1.86
CA LEU A 67 4.67 15.33 -3.07
C LEU A 67 5.39 16.63 -2.74
N TRP A 68 6.31 17.01 -3.63
CA TRP A 68 7.15 18.18 -3.49
C TRP A 68 7.11 19.00 -4.78
N LYS A 69 7.09 20.32 -4.64
CA LYS A 69 7.34 21.23 -5.76
C LYS A 69 8.78 21.75 -5.63
N GLY A 70 9.60 21.44 -6.63
CA GLY A 70 11.06 21.60 -6.57
C GLY A 70 11.73 20.39 -5.94
N GLU A 71 12.89 20.60 -5.33
CA GLU A 71 13.71 19.52 -4.76
C GLU A 71 13.04 18.86 -3.53
N PRO A 72 12.98 17.53 -3.42
CA PRO A 72 12.46 16.84 -2.25
C PRO A 72 13.16 17.27 -0.96
N PHE A 73 12.41 17.48 0.12
CA PHE A 73 12.89 17.89 1.46
C PHE A 73 13.46 19.31 1.59
N SER A 74 13.66 20.05 0.49
CA SER A 74 14.06 21.47 0.51
C SER A 74 13.09 22.41 -0.22
N GLY A 75 12.26 21.88 -1.11
CA GLY A 75 11.20 22.60 -1.82
C GLY A 75 9.91 22.73 -1.00
N GLU A 76 8.82 23.06 -1.69
CA GLU A 76 7.50 23.19 -1.07
C GLU A 76 6.89 21.80 -0.86
N ALA A 77 6.57 21.46 0.40
CA ALA A 77 5.89 20.22 0.75
C ALA A 77 4.39 20.33 0.41
N VAL A 78 3.98 19.77 -0.73
CA VAL A 78 2.62 19.92 -1.28
C VAL A 78 1.54 19.35 -0.35
N PHE A 79 1.90 18.34 0.44
CA PHE A 79 0.97 17.69 1.35
C PHE A 79 0.78 18.40 2.69
N ALA A 80 1.63 19.36 3.01
CA ALA A 80 1.57 20.04 4.29
C ALA A 80 0.67 21.28 4.22
N ASP A 81 -0.12 21.49 5.26
CA ASP A 81 -0.83 22.73 5.53
C ASP A 81 -0.70 23.05 7.03
N PRO A 82 0.11 24.03 7.45
CA PRO A 82 0.34 24.31 8.87
C PRO A 82 -0.93 24.72 9.66
N ASP A 83 -1.99 25.16 8.97
CA ASP A 83 -3.21 25.67 9.59
C ASP A 83 -4.29 24.58 9.76
N ASP A 84 -4.11 23.40 9.15
CA ASP A 84 -5.00 22.24 9.30
C ASP A 84 -4.70 21.43 10.58
N GLU A 85 -5.74 20.85 11.19
CA GLU A 85 -5.62 20.05 12.43
C GLU A 85 -4.63 18.88 12.28
N TYR A 86 -4.61 18.27 11.11
CA TYR A 86 -3.73 17.15 10.77
C TYR A 86 -2.49 17.58 9.97
N MET A 87 -2.25 18.89 9.88
CA MET A 87 -1.28 19.51 9.00
C MET A 87 -1.38 19.04 7.54
N LEU A 88 -2.58 18.67 7.10
CA LEU A 88 -2.80 17.97 5.84
C LEU A 88 -3.47 18.93 4.85
N SER A 89 -2.78 19.21 3.74
CA SER A 89 -3.34 20.10 2.73
C SER A 89 -4.54 19.48 2.02
N GLN A 90 -5.41 20.33 1.45
CA GLN A 90 -6.52 19.85 0.63
C GLN A 90 -6.05 19.00 -0.56
N LYS A 91 -4.87 19.27 -1.12
CA LYS A 91 -4.28 18.44 -2.17
C LYS A 91 -3.90 17.05 -1.64
N ALA A 92 -3.37 16.94 -0.43
CA ALA A 92 -3.12 15.65 0.19
C ALA A 92 -4.42 14.88 0.46
N ARG A 93 -5.49 15.56 0.92
CA ARG A 93 -6.81 14.94 1.06
C ARG A 93 -7.30 14.37 -0.27
N TYR A 94 -7.24 15.14 -1.35
CA TYR A 94 -7.61 14.64 -2.68
C TYR A 94 -6.72 13.49 -3.17
N TYR A 95 -5.43 13.53 -2.86
CA TYR A 95 -4.52 12.42 -3.15
C TYR A 95 -4.94 11.13 -2.43
N ILE A 96 -5.29 11.23 -1.15
CA ILE A 96 -5.87 10.11 -0.39
C ILE A 96 -7.18 9.63 -1.03
N GLY A 97 -8.06 10.55 -1.45
CA GLY A 97 -9.31 10.22 -2.12
C GLY A 97 -9.10 9.39 -3.39
N GLY A 98 -8.10 9.74 -4.21
CA GLY A 98 -7.70 8.95 -5.36
C GLY A 98 -7.20 7.54 -5.00
N LEU A 99 -6.33 7.44 -3.99
CA LEU A 99 -5.85 6.13 -3.49
C LEU A 99 -6.99 5.22 -3.00
N LEU A 100 -7.99 5.79 -2.31
CA LEU A 100 -9.15 5.04 -1.81
C LEU A 100 -10.10 4.64 -2.95
N TYR A 101 -10.34 5.56 -3.89
CA TYR A 101 -11.21 5.32 -5.05
C TYR A 101 -10.69 4.15 -5.91
N HIS A 102 -9.39 4.12 -6.18
CA HIS A 102 -8.75 3.08 -6.98
C HIS A 102 -8.27 1.87 -6.14
N ALA A 103 -8.56 1.82 -4.84
CA ALA A 103 -7.95 0.85 -3.91
C ALA A 103 -8.10 -0.61 -4.34
N LYS A 104 -9.27 -0.97 -4.88
CA LYS A 104 -9.53 -2.35 -5.32
C LYS A 104 -8.67 -2.74 -6.53
N ALA A 105 -8.54 -1.87 -7.52
CA ALA A 105 -7.66 -2.10 -8.67
C ALA A 105 -6.18 -2.06 -8.28
N LEU A 106 -5.80 -1.11 -7.42
CA LEU A 106 -4.44 -1.03 -6.86
C LEU A 106 -4.04 -2.32 -6.13
N THR A 107 -4.99 -3.02 -5.51
CA THR A 107 -4.71 -4.27 -4.78
C THR A 107 -4.07 -5.32 -5.67
N ALA A 108 -4.50 -5.44 -6.94
CA ALA A 108 -3.89 -6.40 -7.86
C ALA A 108 -2.39 -6.13 -8.08
N LEU A 109 -1.99 -4.85 -8.15
CA LEU A 109 -0.59 -4.45 -8.40
C LEU A 109 0.25 -4.41 -7.11
N CYS A 110 -0.38 -4.05 -6.00
CA CYS A 110 0.25 -3.89 -4.69
C CYS A 110 0.36 -5.21 -3.91
N ALA A 111 -0.53 -6.17 -4.20
CA ALA A 111 -0.64 -7.47 -3.56
C ALA A 111 -0.86 -8.57 -4.64
N PRO A 112 0.14 -8.81 -5.51
CA PRO A 112 -0.08 -9.50 -6.78
C PRO A 112 0.04 -11.03 -6.70
N THR A 113 0.04 -11.64 -5.52
CA THR A 113 0.15 -13.11 -5.42
C THR A 113 -1.05 -13.70 -4.72
N VAL A 114 -1.38 -14.96 -4.97
CA VAL A 114 -2.44 -15.66 -4.21
C VAL A 114 -2.17 -15.62 -2.69
N ASN A 115 -0.89 -15.67 -2.29
CA ASN A 115 -0.50 -15.61 -0.88
C ASN A 115 -0.72 -14.21 -0.25
N SER A 116 -0.69 -13.14 -1.05
CA SER A 116 -1.01 -11.77 -0.60
C SER A 116 -2.38 -11.68 0.08
N TYR A 117 -3.37 -12.40 -0.42
CA TYR A 117 -4.73 -12.38 0.11
C TYR A 117 -4.88 -13.20 1.39
N LYS A 118 -3.88 -14.01 1.75
CA LYS A 118 -3.81 -14.65 3.08
C LYS A 118 -3.26 -13.69 4.15
N ARG A 119 -2.64 -12.57 3.74
CA ARG A 119 -2.31 -11.43 4.60
C ARG A 119 -3.52 -10.53 4.81
N LEU A 120 -4.30 -10.25 3.77
CA LEU A 120 -5.46 -9.35 3.78
C LEU A 120 -6.69 -9.99 4.44
N VAL A 121 -6.55 -10.38 5.70
CA VAL A 121 -7.63 -10.94 6.54
C VAL A 121 -7.73 -10.16 7.85
N PRO A 122 -8.91 -10.07 8.49
CA PRO A 122 -9.06 -9.39 9.76
C PRO A 122 -8.14 -9.98 10.86
N GLY A 123 -7.67 -9.14 11.79
CA GLY A 123 -7.02 -9.58 13.03
C GLY A 123 -5.49 -9.66 13.05
N PHE A 124 -4.79 -9.32 11.95
CA PHE A 124 -3.31 -9.37 11.88
C PHE A 124 -2.67 -8.07 11.36
N GLU A 125 -3.17 -6.91 11.81
CA GLU A 125 -2.72 -5.55 11.42
C GLU A 125 -2.76 -5.22 9.91
N ALA A 126 -3.35 -6.10 9.08
CA ALA A 126 -3.43 -5.93 7.63
C ALA A 126 -4.62 -5.03 7.23
N PRO A 127 -4.42 -3.99 6.41
CA PRO A 127 -5.47 -3.04 6.09
C PRO A 127 -6.46 -3.62 5.07
N ILE A 128 -7.57 -4.16 5.55
CA ILE A 128 -8.63 -4.67 4.66
C ILE A 128 -9.72 -3.63 4.38
N TYR A 129 -9.77 -2.54 5.15
CA TYR A 129 -10.82 -1.53 5.06
C TYR A 129 -10.37 -0.29 4.30
N ILE A 130 -11.14 0.07 3.27
CA ILE A 130 -10.91 1.24 2.42
C ILE A 130 -11.38 2.48 3.17
N CYS A 131 -10.48 3.01 3.98
CA CYS A 131 -10.64 4.25 4.73
C CYS A 131 -9.27 4.86 5.02
N TRP A 132 -9.27 6.09 5.53
CA TRP A 132 -8.04 6.74 5.97
C TRP A 132 -8.12 7.20 7.43
N SER A 133 -6.96 7.25 8.09
CA SER A 133 -6.86 7.70 9.48
C SER A 133 -5.50 8.35 9.79
N PRO A 134 -5.44 9.39 10.62
CA PRO A 134 -4.18 9.93 11.12
C PRO A 134 -3.53 9.04 12.20
N ARG A 135 -4.29 8.16 12.87
CA ARG A 135 -3.80 7.40 14.03
C ARG A 135 -3.96 5.89 13.88
N ASN A 136 -4.99 5.44 13.18
CA ASN A 136 -5.39 4.04 13.19
C ASN A 136 -4.56 3.18 12.20
N ARG A 137 -4.11 2.02 12.69
CA ARG A 137 -3.36 1.02 11.93
C ARG A 137 -4.26 0.08 11.11
N SER A 138 -5.57 0.03 11.37
CA SER A 138 -6.52 -0.77 10.60
C SER A 138 -7.01 -0.09 9.31
N ALA A 139 -6.70 1.20 9.13
CA ALA A 139 -6.99 1.95 7.91
C ALA A 139 -6.02 1.61 6.76
N LEU A 140 -6.52 1.61 5.53
CA LEU A 140 -5.70 1.43 4.32
C LEU A 140 -4.68 2.55 4.13
N VAL A 141 -5.12 3.78 4.35
CA VAL A 141 -4.29 4.96 4.24
C VAL A 141 -4.11 5.59 5.60
N ARG A 142 -2.85 5.81 5.98
CA ARG A 142 -2.51 6.44 7.25
C ARG A 142 -1.75 7.74 7.03
N VAL A 143 -1.96 8.72 7.91
CA VAL A 143 -1.20 9.98 7.91
C VAL A 143 -0.40 10.06 9.22
N PRO A 144 0.90 9.67 9.24
CA PRO A 144 1.65 9.58 10.50
C PRO A 144 1.90 10.96 11.16
N MET A 145 1.30 11.18 12.34
CA MET A 145 1.33 12.47 13.04
C MET A 145 2.42 12.62 14.12
N TYR A 146 3.44 11.76 14.12
CA TYR A 146 4.46 11.74 15.17
C TYR A 146 5.38 12.97 15.17
N VAL A 147 5.59 13.59 14.01
CA VAL A 147 6.50 14.72 13.83
C VAL A 147 5.72 15.87 13.23
N LYS A 148 5.59 16.96 14.00
CA LYS A 148 4.87 18.16 13.58
C LYS A 148 5.76 19.11 12.76
N LYS A 149 6.12 18.69 11.55
CA LYS A 149 6.90 19.51 10.60
C LYS A 149 6.34 19.32 9.18
N PRO A 150 6.21 20.39 8.37
CA PRO A 150 5.72 20.28 6.99
C PRO A 150 6.47 19.22 6.17
N SER A 151 7.79 19.12 6.34
CA SER A 151 8.63 18.15 5.63
C SER A 151 8.46 16.69 6.07
N ALA A 152 7.73 16.44 7.17
CA ALA A 152 7.45 15.11 7.66
C ALA A 152 6.05 14.60 7.26
N ILE A 153 5.19 15.49 6.74
CA ILE A 153 3.83 15.15 6.32
C ILE A 153 3.89 14.24 5.09
N ARG A 154 3.25 13.08 5.22
CA ARG A 154 3.25 12.02 4.22
C ARG A 154 2.05 11.12 4.37
N VAL A 155 1.68 10.46 3.28
CA VAL A 155 0.64 9.45 3.22
C VAL A 155 1.32 8.07 3.28
N GLU A 156 0.91 7.22 4.21
CA GLU A 156 1.32 5.82 4.36
C GLU A 156 0.24 4.92 3.74
N TYR A 157 0.50 4.34 2.57
CA TYR A 157 -0.39 3.34 1.98
C TYR A 157 0.05 1.94 2.40
N ARG A 158 -0.81 1.26 3.15
CA ARG A 158 -0.48 0.00 3.83
C ARG A 158 -0.89 -1.26 3.04
N GLY A 159 -1.61 -1.07 1.95
CA GLY A 159 -2.15 -2.16 1.11
C GLY A 159 -1.11 -2.92 0.28
N VAL A 160 0.16 -2.52 0.34
CA VAL A 160 1.24 -3.15 -0.43
C VAL A 160 1.94 -4.22 0.40
N ASP A 161 2.36 -5.28 -0.28
CA ASP A 161 3.20 -6.31 0.29
C ASP A 161 4.50 -6.49 -0.53
N PRO A 162 5.53 -7.16 0.03
CA PRO A 162 6.84 -7.18 -0.59
C PRO A 162 6.96 -8.20 -1.74
N SER A 163 5.87 -8.87 -2.14
CA SER A 163 5.81 -9.69 -3.35
C SER A 163 5.60 -8.86 -4.61
N CYS A 164 5.20 -7.58 -4.46
CA CYS A 164 4.95 -6.70 -5.59
C CYS A 164 6.18 -6.41 -6.46
N ASN A 165 5.92 -6.00 -7.70
CA ASN A 165 6.89 -5.24 -8.48
C ASN A 165 6.81 -3.77 -7.99
N PRO A 166 7.86 -3.24 -7.34
CA PRO A 166 7.81 -1.91 -6.74
C PRO A 166 7.57 -0.81 -7.78
N TYR A 167 8.09 -0.96 -9.00
CA TYR A 167 7.91 0.04 -10.05
C TYR A 167 6.45 0.16 -10.47
N LEU A 168 5.77 -0.98 -10.67
CA LEU A 168 4.35 -1.00 -11.03
C LEU A 168 3.48 -0.50 -9.86
N ALA A 169 3.72 -1.01 -8.65
CA ALA A 169 2.94 -0.63 -7.48
C ALA A 169 3.06 0.86 -7.15
N ILE A 170 4.26 1.43 -7.20
CA ILE A 170 4.49 2.86 -6.88
C ILE A 170 3.93 3.75 -7.99
N THR A 171 4.11 3.37 -9.27
CA THR A 171 3.56 4.13 -10.40
C THR A 171 2.04 4.17 -10.36
N ALA A 172 1.39 3.04 -10.10
CA ALA A 172 -0.06 2.96 -9.97
C ALA A 172 -0.59 3.79 -8.80
N GLN A 173 0.06 3.71 -7.63
CA GLN A 173 -0.31 4.54 -6.47
C GLN A 173 -0.17 6.03 -6.76
N LEU A 174 0.92 6.44 -7.41
CA LEU A 174 1.12 7.83 -7.80
C LEU A 174 0.03 8.29 -8.77
N ALA A 175 -0.26 7.50 -9.80
CA ALA A 175 -1.30 7.82 -10.77
C ALA A 175 -2.68 7.96 -10.12
N ALA A 176 -3.06 7.01 -9.25
CA ALA A 176 -4.30 7.08 -8.49
C ALA A 176 -4.39 8.35 -7.64
N GLY A 177 -3.34 8.69 -6.90
CA GLY A 177 -3.33 9.89 -6.08
C GLY A 177 -3.36 11.19 -6.91
N LEU A 178 -2.66 11.23 -8.04
CA LEU A 178 -2.73 12.38 -8.96
C LEU A 178 -4.11 12.53 -9.62
N ASP A 179 -4.78 11.43 -9.95
CA ASP A 179 -6.17 11.45 -10.43
C ASP A 179 -7.12 12.00 -9.37
N GLY A 180 -6.93 11.58 -8.12
CA GLY A 180 -7.63 12.15 -6.96
C GLY A 180 -7.50 13.67 -6.88
N ILE A 181 -6.27 14.20 -7.00
CA ILE A 181 -6.01 15.66 -7.06
C ILE A 181 -6.71 16.30 -8.26
N LYS A 182 -6.61 15.71 -9.45
CA LYS A 182 -7.16 16.24 -10.70
C LYS A 182 -8.69 16.31 -10.66
N LYS A 183 -9.34 15.25 -10.18
CA LYS A 183 -10.80 15.13 -10.08
C LYS A 183 -11.37 15.66 -8.76
N LYS A 184 -10.52 16.10 -7.84
CA LYS A 184 -10.88 16.57 -6.49
C LYS A 184 -11.71 15.54 -5.71
N ILE A 185 -11.29 14.29 -5.75
CA ILE A 185 -11.98 13.19 -5.08
C ILE A 185 -11.82 13.36 -3.57
N ASP A 186 -12.92 13.61 -2.86
CA ASP A 186 -12.91 13.75 -1.40
C ASP A 186 -12.84 12.37 -0.73
N PRO A 187 -11.85 12.10 0.15
CA PRO A 187 -11.78 10.85 0.90
C PRO A 187 -12.79 10.77 2.06
N GLY A 188 -13.56 11.82 2.31
CA GLY A 188 -14.41 11.96 3.49
C GLY A 188 -13.60 12.27 4.74
N ASP A 189 -14.28 12.20 5.87
CA ASP A 189 -13.67 12.42 7.19
C ASP A 189 -12.78 11.25 7.60
N PRO A 190 -11.70 11.49 8.37
CA PRO A 190 -10.84 10.43 8.84
C PRO A 190 -11.59 9.54 9.83
N LEU A 191 -11.42 8.23 9.69
CA LEU A 191 -11.97 7.27 10.65
C LEU A 191 -11.02 7.16 11.86
N LEU A 192 -11.47 7.67 13.02
CA LEU A 192 -10.65 7.75 14.23
C LEU A 192 -10.75 6.50 15.12
N GLU A 193 -11.84 5.75 14.98
CA GLU A 193 -12.09 4.50 15.71
C GLU A 193 -11.35 3.31 15.07
N ASP A 194 -11.10 2.26 15.85
CA ASP A 194 -10.58 1.01 15.30
C ASP A 194 -11.66 0.33 14.44
N VAL A 195 -11.38 0.20 13.14
CA VAL A 195 -12.30 -0.37 12.17
C VAL A 195 -12.59 -1.85 12.45
N TYR A 196 -11.71 -2.56 13.18
CA TYR A 196 -11.98 -3.94 13.59
C TYR A 196 -13.10 -4.05 14.61
N GLU A 197 -13.28 -3.05 15.46
CA GLU A 197 -14.31 -3.01 16.52
C GLU A 197 -15.68 -2.59 15.97
N LEU A 198 -15.73 -2.04 14.75
CA LEU A 198 -16.97 -1.64 14.11
C LEU A 198 -17.76 -2.85 13.59
N THR A 199 -19.04 -2.89 13.92
CA THR A 199 -19.98 -3.86 13.35
C THR A 199 -20.14 -3.68 11.84
N PRO A 200 -20.57 -4.71 11.10
CA PRO A 200 -20.87 -4.57 9.67
C PRO A 200 -21.90 -3.48 9.34
N ALA A 201 -22.82 -3.18 10.27
CA ALA A 201 -23.81 -2.11 10.08
C ALA A 201 -23.16 -0.72 10.16
N GLN A 202 -22.33 -0.49 11.17
CA GLN A 202 -21.59 0.77 11.33
C GLN A 202 -20.63 1.01 10.15
N LYS A 203 -19.94 -0.03 9.67
CA LYS A 203 -19.08 0.06 8.48
C LYS A 203 -19.84 0.54 7.25
N ARG A 204 -21.05 0.00 7.02
CA ARG A 204 -21.90 0.43 5.90
C ARG A 204 -22.39 1.87 6.06
N GLU A 205 -22.77 2.27 7.26
CA GLU A 205 -23.20 3.65 7.55
C GLU A 205 -22.08 4.67 7.30
N LEU A 206 -20.85 4.29 7.65
CA LEU A 206 -19.65 5.10 7.42
C LEU A 206 -19.08 4.98 6.00
N GLY A 207 -19.72 4.22 5.11
CA GLY A 207 -19.26 4.01 3.73
C GLY A 207 -17.91 3.27 3.62
N VAL A 208 -17.52 2.52 4.64
CA VAL A 208 -16.24 1.80 4.67
C VAL A 208 -16.31 0.59 3.75
N GLY A 209 -15.61 0.67 2.62
CA GLY A 209 -15.45 -0.45 1.70
C GLY A 209 -14.39 -1.46 2.18
N GLU A 210 -14.32 -2.59 1.50
CA GLU A 210 -13.32 -3.63 1.76
C GLU A 210 -12.48 -3.89 0.51
N LEU A 211 -11.20 -4.22 0.72
CA LEU A 211 -10.30 -4.68 -0.33
C LEU A 211 -10.74 -6.06 -0.86
N PRO A 212 -10.36 -6.41 -2.10
CA PRO A 212 -10.55 -7.76 -2.63
C PRO A 212 -9.90 -8.81 -1.71
N THR A 213 -10.59 -9.92 -1.49
CA THR A 213 -10.13 -11.02 -0.61
C THR A 213 -9.50 -12.17 -1.40
N THR A 214 -9.45 -12.06 -2.73
CA THR A 214 -8.80 -13.03 -3.62
C THR A 214 -8.04 -12.32 -4.75
N LEU A 215 -7.04 -13.00 -5.32
CA LEU A 215 -6.33 -12.52 -6.51
C LEU A 215 -7.30 -12.33 -7.67
N ARG A 216 -8.28 -13.24 -7.82
CA ARG A 216 -9.31 -13.17 -8.87
C ARG A 216 -10.13 -11.87 -8.78
N ASP A 217 -10.64 -11.55 -7.60
CA ASP A 217 -11.45 -10.34 -7.42
C ASP A 217 -10.62 -9.09 -7.70
N ALA A 218 -9.34 -9.08 -7.30
CA ALA A 218 -8.46 -7.96 -7.54
C ALA A 218 -8.16 -7.75 -9.03
N ILE A 219 -7.89 -8.82 -9.79
CA ILE A 219 -7.66 -8.70 -11.24
C ILE A 219 -8.93 -8.29 -12.00
N ASP A 220 -10.11 -8.73 -11.55
CA ASP A 220 -11.39 -8.27 -12.13
C ASP A 220 -11.61 -6.77 -11.87
N HIS A 221 -11.24 -6.28 -10.67
CA HIS A 221 -11.24 -4.85 -10.37
C HIS A 221 -10.22 -4.07 -11.20
N LEU A 222 -9.00 -4.59 -11.36
CA LEU A 222 -7.97 -3.99 -12.23
C LEU A 222 -8.45 -3.89 -13.69
N ALA A 223 -9.14 -4.91 -14.20
CA ALA A 223 -9.69 -4.92 -15.55
C ALA A 223 -10.82 -3.91 -15.78
N SER A 224 -11.49 -3.48 -14.72
CA SER A 224 -12.54 -2.46 -14.78
C SER A 224 -12.04 -1.02 -14.60
N ASP A 225 -10.76 -0.84 -14.22
CA ASP A 225 -10.20 0.47 -13.89
C ASP A 225 -9.49 1.07 -15.11
N GLU A 226 -10.13 2.05 -15.75
CA GLU A 226 -9.63 2.69 -16.98
C GLU A 226 -8.31 3.42 -16.74
N LEU A 227 -8.14 4.06 -15.58
CA LEU A 227 -6.90 4.77 -15.26
C LEU A 227 -5.74 3.78 -15.13
N MET A 228 -5.94 2.67 -14.43
CA MET A 228 -4.87 1.67 -14.27
C MET A 228 -4.49 1.01 -15.60
N GLN A 229 -5.46 0.79 -16.49
CA GLN A 229 -5.20 0.31 -17.86
C GLN A 229 -4.35 1.31 -18.66
N GLU A 230 -4.70 2.59 -18.62
CA GLU A 230 -3.94 3.66 -19.29
C GLU A 230 -2.51 3.76 -18.75
N VAL A 231 -2.35 3.75 -17.42
CA VAL A 231 -1.07 3.90 -16.73
C VAL A 231 -0.10 2.76 -17.04
N LEU A 232 -0.61 1.53 -17.13
CA LEU A 232 0.21 0.37 -17.47
C LEU A 232 0.52 0.32 -18.97
N GLY A 233 -0.41 0.79 -19.80
CA GLY A 233 -0.38 0.60 -21.25
C GLY A 233 -0.64 -0.86 -21.63
N SER A 234 -1.09 -1.07 -22.88
CA SER A 234 -1.57 -2.38 -23.33
C SER A 234 -0.57 -3.51 -23.12
N HIS A 235 0.71 -3.32 -23.48
CA HIS A 235 1.72 -4.36 -23.37
C HIS A 235 1.92 -4.87 -21.93
N ILE A 236 2.04 -3.96 -20.95
CA ILE A 236 2.26 -4.37 -19.55
C ILE A 236 0.96 -4.89 -18.96
N PHE A 237 -0.17 -4.24 -19.26
CA PHE A 237 -1.48 -4.64 -18.76
C PHE A 237 -1.83 -6.06 -19.21
N ASP A 238 -1.76 -6.35 -20.50
CA ASP A 238 -2.12 -7.66 -21.07
C ASP A 238 -1.23 -8.77 -20.50
N ALA A 239 0.08 -8.56 -20.46
CA ALA A 239 1.03 -9.53 -19.89
C ALA A 239 0.81 -9.75 -18.39
N PHE A 240 0.51 -8.67 -17.64
CA PHE A 240 0.20 -8.78 -16.22
C PHE A 240 -1.08 -9.59 -15.99
N MET A 241 -2.14 -9.29 -16.73
CA MET A 241 -3.42 -9.99 -16.63
C MET A 241 -3.27 -11.48 -16.96
N GLU A 242 -2.58 -11.81 -18.06
CA GLU A 242 -2.31 -13.20 -18.44
C GLU A 242 -1.59 -13.95 -17.32
N LEU A 243 -0.46 -13.42 -16.84
CA LEU A 243 0.34 -14.07 -15.79
C LEU A 243 -0.46 -14.28 -14.49
N LYS A 244 -1.33 -13.35 -14.12
CA LYS A 244 -2.09 -13.41 -12.86
C LYS A 244 -3.35 -14.25 -12.95
N ILE A 245 -3.98 -14.29 -14.11
CA ILE A 245 -5.05 -15.25 -14.40
C ILE A 245 -4.48 -16.67 -14.36
N ASP A 246 -3.32 -16.90 -14.97
CA ASP A 246 -2.65 -18.21 -14.96
C ASP A 246 -2.23 -18.63 -13.56
N GLU A 247 -1.64 -17.74 -12.76
CA GLU A 247 -1.30 -18.01 -11.35
C GLU A 247 -2.53 -18.43 -10.55
N TRP A 248 -3.65 -17.72 -10.72
CA TRP A 248 -4.91 -18.06 -10.07
C TRP A 248 -5.46 -19.41 -10.53
N ASN A 249 -5.48 -19.66 -11.84
CA ASN A 249 -5.96 -20.92 -12.40
C ASN A 249 -5.14 -22.10 -11.90
N GLN A 250 -3.82 -21.96 -11.83
CA GLN A 250 -2.93 -22.99 -11.27
C GLN A 250 -3.23 -23.25 -9.80
N TYR A 251 -3.49 -22.22 -9.00
CA TYR A 251 -3.92 -22.39 -7.61
C TYR A 251 -5.23 -23.17 -7.49
N CYS A 252 -6.21 -22.91 -8.36
CA CYS A 252 -7.50 -23.62 -8.35
C CYS A 252 -7.45 -25.09 -8.78
N LEU A 253 -6.33 -25.57 -9.34
CA LEU A 253 -6.16 -27.00 -9.67
C LEU A 253 -5.85 -27.86 -8.45
N TYR A 254 -5.46 -27.25 -7.33
CA TYR A 254 -5.19 -27.90 -6.04
C TYR A 254 -6.37 -27.74 -5.08
#